data_AF-A0A1J5S014-F1
#
_entry.id   AF-A0A1J5S014-F1
#
_cell.length_a   1.000
_cell.length_b   1.000
_cell.length_c   1.000
_cell.angle_alpha   90.00
_cell.angle_beta   90.00
_cell.angle_gamma   90.00
#
_symmetry.space_group_name_H-M   'P 1'
#
loop_
_entity.id
_entity.type
_entity.pdbx_description
1 polymer ?
#
loop_
_entity_poly.entity_id
_entity_poly.type
_entity_poly.pdbx_seq_one_letter_code
_entity_poly.pdbx_strand_id
1 'polypeptide(L)'
;MKTTVVLALLLPLLLPGCVAAWGRSYDIDAESPDMVVLKYDSHFTSAADMARVARRECARYGRTPRFFAHSHSLWQIETVTYGCSAAGGRP
;
A
#
# COMPACT_ATOMS: atom_id res chain seq x y z
N MET A 1 -48.99 20.75 -2.90
CA MET A 1 -47.95 20.62 -3.95
C MET A 1 -46.58 20.83 -3.32
N LYS A 2 -45.61 19.97 -3.68
CA LYS A 2 -44.15 20.19 -3.56
C LYS A 2 -43.53 20.12 -2.15
N THR A 3 -43.51 18.93 -1.56
CA THR A 3 -42.46 18.53 -0.60
C THR A 3 -41.53 17.52 -1.29
N THR A 4 -40.81 17.99 -2.30
CA THR A 4 -39.94 17.13 -3.13
C THR A 4 -38.57 17.79 -3.30
N VAL A 5 -37.94 18.23 -2.20
CA VAL A 5 -36.63 18.93 -2.28
C VAL A 5 -35.63 18.47 -1.21
N VAL A 6 -36.01 17.60 -0.26
CA VAL A 6 -35.08 17.19 0.82
C VAL A 6 -34.18 16.01 0.41
N LEU A 7 -34.52 15.25 -0.64
CA LEU A 7 -33.79 14.05 -1.04
C LEU A 7 -32.48 14.34 -1.82
N ALA A 8 -32.32 15.54 -2.38
CA ALA A 8 -31.18 15.88 -3.24
C ALA A 8 -29.90 16.27 -2.45
N LEU A 9 -30.01 16.64 -1.17
CA LEU A 9 -28.86 17.08 -0.37
C LEU A 9 -28.02 15.94 0.22
N LEU A 10 -28.51 14.70 0.20
CA LEU A 10 -27.82 13.53 0.78
C LEU A 10 -27.03 12.71 -0.26
N LEU A 11 -27.13 13.05 -1.55
CA LEU A 11 -26.44 12.33 -2.62
C LEU A 11 -24.89 12.38 -2.58
N PRO A 12 -24.19 13.42 -2.08
CA PRO A 12 -22.72 13.43 -2.12
C PRO A 12 -22.06 12.52 -1.07
N LEU A 13 -22.82 11.98 -0.09
CA LEU A 13 -22.32 11.02 0.91
C LEU A 13 -22.20 9.59 0.37
N LEU A 14 -22.68 9.34 -0.85
CA LEU A 14 -22.74 8.02 -1.48
C LEU A 14 -21.66 7.80 -2.54
N LEU A 15 -20.68 8.71 -2.68
CA LEU A 15 -19.47 8.39 -3.43
C LEU A 15 -18.63 7.45 -2.56
N PRO A 16 -18.56 6.15 -2.84
CA PRO A 16 -17.74 5.23 -2.08
C PRO A 16 -16.30 5.41 -2.55
N GLY A 17 -15.69 6.53 -2.14
CA GLY A 17 -14.25 6.55 -1.99
C GLY A 17 -13.94 5.61 -0.85
N CYS A 18 -13.80 4.31 -1.13
CA CYS A 18 -13.26 3.36 -0.19
C CYS A 18 -11.82 3.76 0.09
N VAL A 19 -11.62 4.74 0.98
CA VAL A 19 -10.32 5.00 1.58
C VAL A 19 -9.91 3.70 2.24
N ALA A 20 -8.81 3.11 1.80
CA ALA A 20 -8.38 1.83 2.33
C ALA A 20 -8.07 2.00 3.82
N ALA A 21 -8.93 1.44 4.68
CA ALA A 21 -8.90 1.67 6.12
C ALA A 21 -7.87 0.76 6.82
N TRP A 22 -6.59 0.88 6.45
CA TRP A 22 -5.51 0.06 7.03
C TRP A 22 -5.04 0.57 8.41
N GLY A 23 -5.49 1.74 8.85
CA GLY A 23 -5.07 2.37 10.12
C GLY A 23 -3.60 2.84 10.12
N ARG A 24 -2.89 2.70 9.00
CA ARG A 24 -1.52 3.16 8.73
C ARG A 24 -1.45 3.71 7.30
N SER A 25 -0.36 4.41 6.96
CA SER A 25 -0.13 4.93 5.61
C SER A 25 0.19 3.84 4.56
N TYR A 26 0.32 2.58 4.99
CA TYR A 26 0.59 1.42 4.15
C TYR A 26 0.01 0.15 4.77
N ASP A 27 -0.07 -0.90 3.97
CA ASP A 27 -0.50 -2.25 4.32
C ASP A 27 0.54 -3.29 3.88
N ILE A 28 0.66 -4.39 4.64
CA ILE A 28 1.52 -5.52 4.28
C ILE A 28 0.60 -6.61 3.73
N ASP A 29 0.49 -6.68 2.41
CA ASP A 29 -0.43 -7.59 1.72
C ASP A 29 0.04 -9.05 1.79
N ALA A 30 1.36 -9.26 1.80
CA ALA A 30 1.99 -10.57 1.97
C ALA A 30 3.41 -10.43 2.55
N GLU A 31 3.81 -11.39 3.40
CA GLU A 31 5.16 -11.47 3.98
C GLU A 31 5.61 -12.93 4.06
N SER A 32 6.86 -13.20 3.65
CA SER A 32 7.54 -14.48 3.82
C SER A 32 9.06 -14.26 3.95
N PRO A 33 9.84 -15.31 4.25
CA PRO A 33 11.31 -15.22 4.23
C PRO A 33 11.90 -14.80 2.88
N ASP A 34 11.17 -14.99 1.78
CA ASP A 34 11.67 -14.74 0.43
C ASP A 34 11.09 -13.45 -0.20
N MET A 35 10.03 -12.87 0.35
CA MET A 35 9.43 -11.66 -0.19
C MET A 35 8.55 -10.88 0.79
N VAL A 36 8.34 -9.60 0.50
CA VAL A 36 7.35 -8.75 1.14
C VAL A 36 6.61 -7.91 0.08
N VAL A 37 5.29 -7.84 0.20
CA VAL A 37 4.41 -7.05 -0.67
C VAL A 37 3.78 -5.95 0.17
N LEU A 38 3.99 -4.71 -0.24
CA LEU A 38 3.51 -3.53 0.46
C LEU A 38 2.55 -2.75 -0.44
N LYS A 39 1.41 -2.37 0.10
CA LYS A 39 0.44 -1.49 -0.55
C LYS A 39 0.45 -0.14 0.15
N TYR A 40 0.47 0.96 -0.60
CA TYR A 40 0.45 2.28 0.00
C TYR A 40 -0.19 3.31 -0.92
N ASP A 41 -0.66 4.40 -0.33
CA ASP A 41 -1.13 5.56 -1.08
C ASP A 41 0.02 6.58 -1.15
N SER A 42 0.39 6.95 -2.39
CA SER A 42 1.50 7.87 -2.65
C SER A 42 1.26 9.30 -2.17
N HIS A 43 0.00 9.66 -1.85
CA HIS A 43 -0.34 10.93 -1.22
C HIS A 43 0.08 11.00 0.26
N PHE A 44 0.20 9.86 0.95
CA PHE A 44 0.47 9.81 2.39
C PHE A 44 1.83 9.21 2.74
N THR A 45 2.45 8.44 1.84
CA THR A 45 3.79 7.88 2.06
C THR A 45 4.52 7.67 0.73
N SER A 46 5.80 7.31 0.81
CA SER A 46 6.68 7.24 -0.35
C SER A 46 7.28 5.85 -0.55
N ALA A 47 7.74 5.58 -1.78
CA ALA A 47 8.52 4.38 -2.08
C ALA A 47 9.78 4.24 -1.18
N ALA A 48 10.40 5.37 -0.80
CA ALA A 48 11.55 5.38 0.10
C ALA A 48 11.20 4.94 1.54
N ASP A 49 9.99 5.26 1.99
CA ASP A 49 9.45 4.77 3.27
C ASP A 49 9.15 3.29 3.18
N MET A 50 8.56 2.84 2.06
CA MET A 50 8.31 1.42 1.83
C MET A 50 9.60 0.60 1.72
N ALA A 51 10.67 1.16 1.16
CA ALA A 51 11.99 0.53 1.19
C ALA A 51 12.53 0.37 2.63
N ARG A 52 12.23 1.31 3.54
CA ARG A 52 12.56 1.18 4.97
C ARG A 52 11.75 0.08 5.65
N VAL A 53 10.46 0.00 5.34
CA VAL A 53 9.56 -1.07 5.80
C VAL A 53 10.07 -2.42 5.32
N ALA A 54 10.34 -2.57 4.03
CA ALA A 54 10.87 -3.81 3.46
C ALA A 54 12.20 -4.23 4.07
N ARG A 55 13.11 -3.26 4.36
CA ARG A 55 14.36 -3.55 5.09
C ARG A 55 14.08 -4.16 6.46
N ARG A 56 13.15 -3.59 7.22
CA ARG A 56 12.79 -4.09 8.54
C ARG A 56 12.17 -5.49 8.46
N GLU A 57 11.25 -5.73 7.53
CA GLU A 57 10.59 -7.03 7.42
C GLU A 57 11.56 -8.13 6.94
N CYS A 58 12.36 -7.89 5.89
CA CYS A 58 13.38 -8.87 5.48
C CYS A 58 14.45 -9.10 6.57
N ALA A 59 14.78 -8.09 7.38
CA ALA A 59 15.78 -8.24 8.44
C ALA A 59 15.34 -9.20 9.55
N ARG A 60 14.03 -9.42 9.74
CA ARG A 60 13.49 -10.44 10.66
C ARG A 60 13.95 -11.85 10.29
N TYR A 61 14.29 -12.07 9.02
CA TYR A 61 14.82 -13.32 8.48
C TYR A 61 16.33 -13.28 8.22
N GLY A 62 17.04 -12.24 8.65
CA GLY A 62 18.46 -12.04 8.36
C GLY A 62 18.76 -11.75 6.88
N ARG A 63 17.80 -11.16 6.15
CA ARG A 63 17.87 -10.92 4.72
C ARG A 63 17.76 -9.44 4.37
N THR A 64 18.20 -9.08 3.16
CA THR A 64 18.12 -7.73 2.60
C THR A 64 17.08 -7.65 1.48
N PRO A 65 16.25 -6.60 1.44
CA PRO A 65 15.28 -6.41 0.38
C PRO A 65 15.98 -6.03 -0.93
N ARG A 66 15.48 -6.60 -2.03
CA ARG A 66 15.80 -6.24 -3.41
C ARG A 66 14.50 -5.90 -4.10
N PHE A 67 14.44 -4.75 -4.77
CA PHE A 67 13.27 -4.38 -5.55
C PHE A 67 12.97 -5.46 -6.59
N PHE A 68 11.70 -5.88 -6.65
CA PHE A 68 11.25 -6.91 -7.57
C PHE A 68 10.25 -6.34 -8.58
N ALA A 69 9.15 -5.75 -8.11
CA ALA A 69 8.10 -5.22 -8.96
C ALA A 69 7.39 -4.04 -8.32
N HIS A 70 6.76 -3.23 -9.17
CA HIS A 70 5.91 -2.11 -8.78
C HIS A 70 4.71 -2.04 -9.72
N SER A 71 3.52 -1.85 -9.17
CA SER A 71 2.28 -1.65 -9.90
C SER A 71 1.36 -0.71 -9.13
N HIS A 72 0.37 -0.12 -9.80
CA HIS A 72 -0.69 0.64 -9.14
C HIS A 72 -2.06 0.09 -9.51
N SER A 73 -3.01 0.29 -8.61
CA SER A 73 -4.43 0.11 -8.88
C SER A 73 -5.03 1.34 -9.59
N LEU A 74 -6.27 1.21 -10.06
CA LEU A 74 -7.06 2.32 -10.60
C LEU A 74 -7.27 3.47 -9.60
N TRP A 75 -7.08 3.21 -8.30
CA TRP A 75 -7.25 4.16 -7.21
C TRP A 75 -5.93 4.79 -6.74
N GLN A 76 -4.87 4.72 -7.55
CA GLN A 76 -3.53 5.23 -7.22
C GLN A 76 -2.89 4.61 -5.96
N ILE A 77 -3.46 3.51 -5.46
CA ILE A 77 -2.76 2.66 -4.49
C ILE A 77 -1.62 1.96 -5.21
N GLU A 78 -0.41 2.26 -4.79
CA GLU A 78 0.84 1.65 -5.22
C GLU A 78 1.02 0.30 -4.50
N THR A 79 1.48 -0.70 -5.24
CA THR A 79 1.86 -2.01 -4.73
C THR A 79 3.32 -2.24 -5.10
N VAL A 80 4.18 -2.36 -4.10
CA VAL A 80 5.60 -2.62 -4.28
C VAL A 80 5.97 -3.97 -3.70
N THR A 81 6.66 -4.78 -4.49
CA THR A 81 7.17 -6.08 -4.08
C THR A 81 8.69 -6.01 -3.94
N TYR A 82 9.19 -6.49 -2.81
CA TYR A 82 10.61 -6.70 -2.58
C TYR A 82 10.87 -8.19 -2.36
N GLY A 83 11.86 -8.74 -3.06
CA GLY A 83 12.42 -10.04 -2.72
C GLY A 83 13.39 -9.90 -1.55
N CYS A 84 13.35 -10.83 -0.59
CA CYS A 84 14.28 -10.89 0.52
C CYS A 84 15.41 -11.87 0.17
N SER A 85 16.63 -11.35 -0.02
CA SER A 85 17.81 -12.13 -0.41
C SER A 85 18.88 -12.11 0.69
N ALA A 86 19.80 -13.09 0.69
CA ALA A 86 20.91 -13.09 1.64
C ALA A 86 21.71 -11.78 1.51
N ALA A 87 22.09 -11.19 2.66
CA ALA A 87 22.83 -9.95 2.72
C ALA A 87 24.20 -10.12 2.05
N GLY A 88 24.31 -9.77 0.75
CA GLY A 88 25.54 -9.96 -0.02
C GLY A 88 25.36 -10.18 -1.52
N GLY A 89 24.15 -10.41 -2.01
CA GLY A 89 23.90 -10.52 -3.45
C GLY A 89 23.88 -9.15 -4.15
N ARG A 90 25.05 -8.57 -4.43
CA ARG A 90 25.15 -7.57 -5.52
C ARG A 90 24.70 -8.23 -6.84
N PRO A 91 24.06 -7.48 -7.74
CA PRO A 91 23.61 -8.00 -9.04
C PRO A 91 24.76 -8.59 -9.87
#